data_AF-A0A971Z5N0-F1
#
_entry.id   AF-A0A971Z5N0-F1
#
_cell.length_a   1.000
_cell.length_b   1.000
_cell.length_c   1.000
_cell.angle_alpha   90.00
_cell.angle_beta   90.00
_cell.angle_gamma   90.00
#
_symmetry.space_group_name_H-M   'P 1'
#
loop_
_entity.id
_entity.type
_entity.pdbx_description
1 polymer ?
#
loop_
_entity_poly.entity_id
_entity_poly.type
_entity_poly.pdbx_seq_one_letter_code
_entity_poly.pdbx_strand_id
1 'polypeptide(L)'
;EQMKMFLTRIGFGSTAVITGDITQVDLPRGTRSGLTHVMDVLKDVKGIGFTHFKSKDVVRHPLVQRIVEAYDRFDQRQEQERQERRDDR
;
A
#
# COMPACT_ATOMS: atom_id res chain seq x y z
N GLU A 1 -8.71 12.90 -9.16
CA GLU A 1 -8.20 14.18 -9.73
C GLU A 1 -6.69 14.40 -9.62
N GLN A 2 -6.07 14.45 -8.43
CA GLN A 2 -4.66 14.86 -8.31
C GLN A 2 -3.67 14.06 -9.17
N MET A 3 -3.76 12.73 -9.17
CA MET A 3 -2.85 11.88 -9.95
C MET A 3 -3.02 12.08 -11.47
N LYS A 4 -4.26 12.26 -11.94
CA LYS A 4 -4.55 12.55 -13.35
C LYS A 4 -3.87 13.85 -13.77
N MET A 5 -4.01 14.91 -12.97
CA MET A 5 -3.37 16.21 -13.25
C MET A 5 -1.85 16.11 -13.32
N PHE A 6 -1.22 15.28 -12.47
CA PHE A 6 0.22 15.06 -12.50
C PHE A 6 0.65 14.30 -13.76
N LEU A 7 0.04 13.15 -14.03
CA LEU A 7 0.44 12.27 -15.12
C LEU A 7 0.28 12.92 -16.50
N THR A 8 -0.72 13.78 -16.69
CA THR A 8 -0.92 14.50 -17.96
C THR A 8 0.09 15.62 -18.21
N ARG A 9 0.99 15.91 -17.25
CA ARG A 9 2.04 16.94 -17.39
C ARG A 9 3.41 16.35 -17.70
N ILE A 10 3.52 15.03 -17.85
CA ILE A 10 4.77 14.36 -18.21
C ILE A 10 5.12 14.71 -19.66
N GLY A 11 6.29 15.31 -19.86
CA GLY A 11 6.77 15.77 -21.16
C GLY A 11 7.59 14.73 -21.93
N PHE A 12 7.91 15.02 -23.19
CA PHE A 12 8.77 14.16 -24.00
C PHE A 12 10.17 13.99 -23.38
N GLY A 13 10.73 12.77 -23.49
CA GLY A 13 12.05 12.43 -22.96
C GLY A 13 12.13 12.38 -21.43
N SER A 14 11.01 12.53 -20.72
CA SER A 14 10.97 12.43 -19.27
C SER A 14 10.57 11.04 -18.80
N THR A 15 10.98 10.68 -17.58
CA THR A 15 10.55 9.46 -16.87
C THR A 15 10.05 9.88 -15.50
N ALA A 16 8.89 9.38 -15.11
CA ALA A 16 8.31 9.60 -13.78
C ALA A 16 8.28 8.30 -13.00
N VAL A 17 8.65 8.35 -11.72
CA VAL A 17 8.51 7.24 -10.78
C VAL A 17 7.64 7.73 -9.63
N ILE A 18 6.57 6.99 -9.35
CA ILE A 18 5.62 7.30 -8.28
C ILE A 18 5.72 6.17 -7.26
N THR A 19 5.93 6.52 -6.00
CA THR A 19 6.01 5.57 -4.89
C THR A 19 4.91 5.88 -3.88
N GLY A 20 4.48 4.85 -3.15
CA GLY A 20 3.52 4.98 -2.06
C GLY A 20 3.15 3.63 -1.46
N ASP A 21 2.55 3.67 -0.28
CA ASP A 21 2.03 2.49 0.42
C ASP A 21 0.51 2.48 0.34
N ILE A 22 -0.04 1.51 -0.40
CA ILE A 22 -1.49 1.36 -0.60
C ILE A 22 -2.24 1.05 0.70
N THR A 23 -1.55 0.56 1.74
CA THR A 23 -2.15 0.22 3.04
C THR A 23 -2.32 1.44 3.93
N GLN A 24 -1.61 2.53 3.65
CA GLN A 24 -1.63 3.76 4.44
C GLN A 24 -2.47 4.83 3.75
N VAL A 25 -3.79 4.68 3.83
CA VAL A 25 -4.74 5.67 3.30
C VAL A 25 -5.16 6.62 4.41
N ASP A 26 -4.47 7.76 4.50
CA ASP A 26 -4.82 8.86 5.41
C ASP A 26 -5.67 9.92 4.70
N LEU A 27 -6.88 9.52 4.29
CA LEU A 27 -7.83 10.39 3.60
C LEU A 27 -9.17 10.45 4.34
N PRO A 28 -9.94 11.54 4.20
CA PRO A 28 -11.28 11.63 4.76
C PRO A 28 -12.15 10.45 4.31
N ARG A 29 -13.03 9.96 5.19
CA ARG A 29 -13.93 8.84 4.89
C ARG A 29 -14.68 9.04 3.58
N GLY A 30 -14.73 8.00 2.74
CA GLY A 30 -15.36 8.04 1.42
C GLY A 30 -14.47 8.59 0.30
N THR A 31 -13.27 9.10 0.62
CA THR A 31 -12.32 9.56 -0.40
C THR A 31 -11.54 8.38 -0.96
N ARG A 32 -11.58 8.17 -2.28
CA ARG A 32 -10.80 7.12 -2.94
C ARG A 32 -9.33 7.53 -3.02
N SER A 33 -8.42 6.63 -2.63
CA SER A 33 -6.98 6.86 -2.77
C SER A 33 -6.58 7.00 -4.24
N GLY A 34 -5.82 8.05 -4.55
CA GLY A 34 -5.32 8.32 -5.89
C GLY A 34 -4.36 7.24 -6.41
N LEU A 35 -3.60 6.60 -5.52
CA LEU A 35 -2.67 5.52 -5.88
C LEU A 35 -3.43 4.26 -6.30
N THR A 36 -4.38 3.81 -5.48
CA THR A 36 -5.23 2.66 -5.82
C THR A 36 -6.03 2.91 -7.10
N HIS A 37 -6.61 4.12 -7.24
CA HIS A 37 -7.36 4.49 -8.43
C HIS A 37 -6.51 4.46 -9.71
N VAL A 38 -5.27 4.97 -9.65
CA VAL A 38 -4.41 5.02 -10.84
C VAL A 38 -3.94 3.64 -11.27
N MET A 39 -3.72 2.73 -10.32
CA MET A 39 -3.39 1.33 -10.60
C MET A 39 -4.52 0.65 -11.37
N ASP A 40 -5.78 0.87 -10.96
CA ASP A 40 -6.94 0.31 -11.66
C ASP A 40 -7.11 0.90 -13.07
N VAL A 41 -6.94 2.21 -13.22
CA VAL A 41 -7.19 2.94 -14.47
C VAL A 41 -6.08 2.69 -15.50
N LEU A 42 -4.82 2.53 -15.08
CA LEU A 42 -3.68 2.47 -15.98
C LEU A 42 -3.08 1.07 -16.15
N LYS A 43 -3.69 0.02 -15.58
CA LYS A 43 -3.19 -1.37 -15.62
C LYS A 43 -2.84 -1.89 -17.02
N ASP A 44 -3.57 -1.45 -18.05
CA ASP A 44 -3.43 -1.93 -19.44
C ASP A 44 -2.76 -0.88 -20.37
N VAL A 45 -2.27 0.23 -19.81
CA VAL A 45 -1.65 1.31 -20.59
C VAL A 45 -0.22 0.97 -20.94
N LYS A 46 0.06 0.82 -22.24
CA LYS A 46 1.41 0.56 -22.76
C LYS A 46 2.39 1.66 -22.33
N GLY A 47 3.57 1.25 -21.87
CA GLY A 47 4.63 2.16 -21.41
C GLY A 47 4.57 2.50 -19.92
N ILE A 48 3.59 1.98 -19.17
CA ILE A 48 3.51 2.12 -17.71
C ILE A 48 3.78 0.75 -17.06
N GLY A 49 4.69 0.73 -16.10
CA GLY A 49 5.01 -0.46 -15.31
C GLY A 49 4.58 -0.32 -13.85
N PHE A 50 4.16 -1.42 -13.24
CA PHE A 50 3.83 -1.48 -11.82
C PHE A 50 4.75 -2.46 -11.10
N THR A 51 5.48 -1.96 -10.11
CA THR A 51 6.36 -2.77 -9.25
C THR A 51 5.80 -2.79 -7.84
N HIS A 52 5.55 -3.98 -7.32
CA HIS A 52 5.01 -4.18 -5.97
C HIS A 52 6.10 -4.78 -5.08
N PHE A 53 6.45 -4.06 -4.03
CA PHE A 53 7.35 -4.57 -3.00
C PHE A 53 6.56 -5.34 -1.94
N LYS A 54 7.12 -6.45 -1.49
CA LYS A 54 6.64 -7.26 -0.38
C LYS A 54 7.52 -6.99 0.85
N SER A 55 7.08 -7.45 2.02
CA SER A 55 7.86 -7.30 3.27
C SER A 55 9.30 -7.84 3.16
N LYS A 56 9.50 -8.90 2.37
CA LYS A 56 10.83 -9.49 2.10
C LYS A 56 11.78 -8.59 1.30
N ASP A 57 11.24 -7.61 0.58
CA ASP A 57 12.03 -6.68 -0.24
C ASP A 57 12.49 -5.47 0.58
N VAL A 58 12.10 -5.38 1.87
CA VAL A 58 12.46 -4.29 2.77
C VAL A 58 13.63 -4.70 3.65
N VAL A 59 14.78 -4.07 3.45
CA VAL A 59 15.92 -4.22 4.37
C VAL A 59 15.66 -3.39 5.62
N ARG A 60 15.56 -4.07 6.77
CA ARG A 60 15.38 -3.43 8.08
C ARG A 60 16.58 -3.73 8.95
N HIS A 61 16.88 -2.81 9.86
CA HIS A 61 17.83 -3.08 10.92
C HIS A 61 17.33 -4.30 11.76
N PRO A 62 18.20 -5.25 12.17
CA PRO A 62 17.76 -6.46 12.88
C PRO A 62 16.94 -6.20 14.15
N LEU A 63 17.18 -5.08 14.85
CA LEU A 63 16.35 -4.68 15.98
C LEU A 63 14.93 -4.27 15.53
N VAL A 64 14.82 -3.46 14.48
CA VAL A 64 13.52 -2.99 13.97
C VAL A 64 12.69 -4.16 13.46
N GLN A 65 13.32 -5.12 12.78
CA GLN A 65 12.63 -6.33 12.34
C GLN A 65 12.04 -7.11 13.53
N ARG A 66 12.82 -7.35 14.59
CA ARG A 66 12.34 -8.01 15.82
C ARG A 66 11.18 -7.26 16.49
N ILE A 67 11.21 -5.93 16.47
CA ILE A 67 10.12 -5.10 17.00
C ILE A 67 8.85 -5.31 16.17
N VAL A 68 8.94 -5.22 14.84
CA VAL A 68 7.79 -5.43 13.94
C VAL A 68 7.19 -6.82 14.13
N GLU A 69 8.01 -7.87 14.12
CA GLU A 69 7.55 -9.25 14.33
C GLU A 69 6.89 -9.46 15.70
N ALA A 70 7.30 -8.72 16.73
CA ALA A 70 6.68 -8.79 18.05
C ALA A 70 5.27 -8.18 18.05
N TYR A 71 5.07 -7.06 17.37
CA TYR A 71 3.74 -6.45 17.19
C TYR A 71 2.85 -7.31 16.30
N ASP A 72 3.35 -7.84 15.18
CA ASP A 72 2.57 -8.71 14.29
C ASP A 72 2.04 -9.94 15.03
N ARG A 73 2.87 -10.59 15.87
CA ARG A 73 2.44 -11.72 16.72
C ARG A 73 1.44 -11.31 17.80
N PHE A 74 1.51 -10.08 18.29
CA PHE A 74 0.53 -9.56 19.25
C PHE A 74 -0.83 -9.35 18.57
N ASP A 75 -0.85 -8.70 17.41
CA ASP A 75 -2.07 -8.38 16.68
C ASP A 75 -2.79 -9.65 16.19
N GLN A 76 -2.04 -10.65 15.67
CA GLN A 76 -2.61 -11.93 15.25
C GLN A 76 -3.31 -12.68 16.39
N ARG A 77 -2.70 -12.71 17.60
CA ARG A 77 -3.34 -13.32 18.78
C ARG A 77 -4.62 -12.58 19.15
N GLN A 78 -4.59 -11.25 19.12
CA GLN A 78 -5.76 -10.43 19.44
C GLN A 78 -6.90 -10.60 18.43
N GLU A 79 -6.59 -10.88 17.17
CA GLU A 79 -7.58 -11.18 16.13
C GLU A 79 -8.19 -12.58 16.31
N GLN A 80 -7.36 -13.59 16.59
CA GLN A 80 -7.82 -14.96 16.89
C GLN A 80 -8.77 -14.99 18.10
N GLU A 81 -8.38 -14.39 19.22
CA GLU A 81 -9.25 -14.33 20.39
C GLU A 81 -10.56 -13.55 20.12
N ARG A 82 -10.52 -12.54 19.25
CA ARG A 82 -11.74 -11.82 18.84
C ARG A 82 -12.65 -12.68 17.99
N GLN A 83 -12.09 -13.52 17.14
CA GLN A 83 -12.84 -14.45 16.30
C GLN A 83 -13.47 -15.58 17.13
N GLU A 84 -12.70 -16.20 18.04
CA GLU A 84 -13.21 -17.21 18.98
C GLU A 84 -14.40 -16.69 19.80
N ARG A 85 -14.27 -15.47 20.37
CA ARG A 85 -15.35 -14.80 21.11
C ARG A 85 -16.59 -14.47 20.27
N ARG A 86 -16.47 -14.39 18.95
CA ARG A 86 -17.60 -14.18 18.03
C ARG A 86 -18.27 -15.49 17.68
N ASP A 87 -17.49 -16.55 17.50
CA ASP A 87 -17.99 -17.88 17.12
C ASP A 87 -18.68 -18.59 18.30
N ASP A 88 -18.38 -18.20 19.55
CA ASP A 88 -19.06 -18.66 20.77
C ASP A 88 -20.44 -17.99 21.04
N ARG A 89 -20.87 -17.00 20.23
CA ARG A 89 -22.14 -16.26 20.39
C ARG A 89 -23.18 -16.65 19.35
#